data_AF-A0A9N9HM10-F1
#
_entry.id   AF-A0A9N9HM10-F1
#
_cell.length_a   1.000
_cell.length_b   1.000
_cell.length_c   1.000
_cell.angle_alpha   90.00
_cell.angle_beta   90.00
_cell.angle_gamma   90.00
#
_symmetry.space_group_name_H-M   'P 1'
#
loop_
_entity.id
_entity.type
_entity.pdbx_description
1 polymer ?
#
loop_
_entity_poly.entity_id
_entity_poly.type
_entity_poly.pdbx_seq_one_letter_code
_entity_poly.pdbx_strand_id
1 'polypeptide(L)'
;KYYLGDFVVYKESAKNRIGRILSIIQKDGYLNINIQRILIFEELPRNLQSNSHKERSIKGEIWMLDRNVDNAIKTIELQIIIKHNYTKILLKKRIPQRNIENLIPPDFKEQLELCYEDLGFNSEYDEVSFSIVHALFRHKKDKHYLTFIIIDWFESTNQTKLGCPLYRLETTNCCQKIFPVSVVKAVNTVHFVHNCKDEECIEGQPNDLYIRNLYFFKAI
;
A
#
# COMPACT_ATOMS: atom_id res chain seq x y z
N LYS A 1 5.48 9.32 26.93
CA LYS A 1 5.13 10.28 25.85
C LYS A 1 4.84 9.44 24.62
N TYR A 2 3.83 9.76 23.83
CA TYR A 2 3.46 9.00 22.63
C TYR A 2 3.69 9.87 21.40
N TYR A 3 4.30 9.30 20.37
CA TYR A 3 4.59 9.95 19.10
C TYR A 3 3.89 9.25 17.95
N LEU A 4 3.69 9.99 16.86
CA LEU A 4 3.17 9.41 15.62
C LEU A 4 4.15 8.36 15.10
N GLY A 5 3.61 7.21 14.72
CA GLY A 5 4.38 6.06 14.28
C GLY A 5 4.84 5.12 15.39
N ASP A 6 4.68 5.47 16.67
CA ASP A 6 5.02 4.58 17.78
C ASP A 6 4.17 3.31 17.78
N PHE A 7 4.77 2.21 18.21
CA PHE A 7 4.07 0.96 18.46
C PHE A 7 3.68 0.86 19.93
N VAL A 8 2.41 0.53 20.16
CA VAL A 8 1.80 0.45 21.48
C VAL A 8 1.07 -0.87 21.66
N VAL A 9 0.99 -1.32 22.92
CA VAL A 9 0.10 -2.40 23.33
C VAL A 9 -1.11 -1.79 24.00
N TYR A 10 -2.29 -2.13 23.52
CA TYR A 10 -3.55 -1.69 24.10
C TYR A 10 -4.40 -2.88 24.51
N LYS A 11 -5.23 -2.67 25.52
CA LYS A 11 -6.17 -3.67 25.98
C LYS A 11 -7.45 -3.59 25.16
N GLU A 12 -7.80 -4.69 24.52
CA GLU A 12 -9.08 -4.83 23.81
C GLU A 12 -9.79 -6.05 24.38
N SER A 13 -10.87 -5.80 25.10
CA SER A 13 -11.54 -6.83 25.90
C SER A 13 -10.56 -7.50 26.87
N ALA A 14 -10.47 -8.83 26.86
CA ALA A 14 -9.54 -9.61 27.69
C ALA A 14 -8.18 -9.90 27.00
N LYS A 15 -7.90 -9.30 25.83
CA LYS A 15 -6.70 -9.57 25.05
C LYS A 15 -5.82 -8.33 24.88
N ASN A 16 -4.52 -8.55 24.88
CA ASN A 16 -3.55 -7.53 24.53
C ASN A 16 -3.43 -7.47 23.01
N ARG A 17 -3.50 -6.26 22.46
CA ARG A 17 -3.39 -5.99 21.03
C ARG A 17 -2.24 -5.05 20.76
N ILE A 18 -1.75 -5.09 19.52
CA ILE A 18 -0.65 -4.23 19.08
C ILE A 18 -1.21 -3.25 18.06
N GLY A 19 -0.76 -2.00 18.12
CA GLY A 19 -1.13 -0.98 17.16
C GLY A 19 -0.01 0.02 16.93
N ARG A 20 -0.03 0.67 15.77
CA ARG A 20 0.85 1.78 15.42
C ARG A 20 0.07 3.09 15.48
N ILE A 21 0.57 4.07 16.22
CA ILE A 21 -0.06 5.39 16.35
C ILE A 21 -0.07 6.12 15.01
N LEU A 22 -1.24 6.53 14.54
CA LEU A 22 -1.43 7.29 13.30
C LEU A 22 -1.70 8.77 13.56
N SER A 23 -2.52 9.07 14.55
CA SER A 23 -2.85 10.44 14.95
C SER A 23 -3.30 10.48 16.41
N ILE A 24 -3.05 11.60 17.08
CA ILE A 24 -3.61 11.92 18.39
C ILE A 24 -4.69 12.95 18.14
N ILE A 25 -5.91 12.69 18.60
CA ILE A 25 -7.08 13.53 18.37
C ILE A 25 -7.74 13.87 19.71
N GLN A 26 -8.38 15.02 19.81
CA GLN A 26 -9.22 15.36 20.96
C GLN A 26 -10.69 15.22 20.54
N LYS A 27 -11.44 14.40 21.27
CA LYS A 27 -12.86 14.16 21.03
C LYS A 27 -13.59 14.23 22.37
N ASP A 28 -14.64 15.04 22.43
CA ASP A 28 -15.46 15.24 23.64
C ASP A 28 -14.66 15.64 24.89
N GLY A 29 -13.59 16.43 24.69
CA GLY A 29 -12.68 16.84 25.77
C GLY A 29 -11.60 15.82 26.14
N TYR A 30 -11.69 14.59 25.64
CA TYR A 30 -10.75 13.50 25.93
C TYR A 30 -9.74 13.28 24.80
N LEU A 31 -8.50 12.97 25.18
CA LEU A 31 -7.45 12.57 24.24
C LEU A 31 -7.66 11.12 23.80
N ASN A 32 -7.83 10.97 22.48
CA ASN A 32 -7.97 9.71 21.79
C ASN A 32 -6.81 9.54 20.81
N ILE A 33 -6.55 8.30 20.40
CA ILE A 33 -5.51 7.95 19.45
C ILE A 33 -6.12 7.09 18.37
N ASN A 34 -5.89 7.47 17.11
CA ASN A 34 -6.13 6.57 16.00
C ASN A 34 -4.91 5.66 15.85
N ILE A 35 -5.13 4.36 15.89
CA ILE A 35 -4.11 3.34 15.71
C ILE A 35 -4.39 2.52 14.46
N GLN A 36 -3.32 2.14 13.76
CA GLN A 36 -3.34 1.08 12.77
C GLN A 36 -3.15 -0.25 13.49
N ARG A 37 -4.10 -1.18 13.34
CA ARG A 37 -4.06 -2.49 14.00
C ARG A 37 -2.95 -3.36 13.46
N ILE A 38 -2.36 -4.12 14.36
CA ILE A 38 -1.36 -5.15 14.09
C ILE A 38 -1.87 -6.45 14.68
N LEU A 39 -1.87 -7.48 13.84
CA LEU A 39 -2.35 -8.82 14.11
C LEU A 39 -1.21 -9.71 14.58
N ILE A 40 -1.54 -10.57 15.54
CA ILE A 40 -0.74 -11.77 15.84
C ILE A 40 -1.24 -12.95 14.99
N PHE A 41 -0.49 -14.06 14.98
CA PHE A 41 -0.78 -15.23 14.15
C PHE A 41 -2.22 -15.75 14.29
N GLU A 42 -2.73 -15.81 15.52
CA GLU A 42 -4.08 -16.29 15.83
C GLU A 42 -5.19 -15.39 15.27
N GLU A 43 -4.87 -14.13 14.93
CA GLU A 43 -5.80 -13.17 14.35
C GLU A 43 -5.77 -13.14 12.82
N LEU A 44 -4.83 -13.84 12.19
CA LEU A 44 -4.80 -13.96 10.74
C LEU A 44 -6.02 -14.74 10.23
N PRO A 45 -6.53 -14.43 9.02
CA PRO A 45 -7.47 -15.30 8.33
C PRO A 45 -6.95 -16.74 8.26
N ARG A 46 -7.84 -17.74 8.38
CA ARG A 46 -7.46 -19.17 8.45
C ARG A 46 -6.54 -19.59 7.29
N ASN A 47 -6.82 -19.09 6.09
CA ASN A 47 -6.04 -19.36 4.90
C ASN A 47 -4.63 -18.72 4.90
N LEU A 48 -4.36 -17.78 5.81
CA LEU A 48 -3.04 -17.20 6.04
C LEU A 48 -2.33 -17.82 7.26
N GLN A 49 -2.96 -18.73 8.00
CA GLN A 49 -2.34 -19.42 9.15
C GLN A 49 -1.50 -20.64 8.72
N SER A 50 -0.49 -20.43 7.88
CA SER A 50 0.40 -21.51 7.45
C SER A 50 1.40 -21.92 8.55
N ASN A 51 1.95 -23.14 8.47
CA ASN A 51 3.01 -23.59 9.39
C ASN A 51 4.22 -22.66 9.35
N SER A 52 4.58 -22.15 8.17
CA SER A 52 5.66 -21.18 8.03
C SER A 52 5.36 -19.87 8.76
N HIS A 53 4.13 -19.35 8.69
CA HIS A 53 3.73 -18.18 9.48
C HIS A 53 3.74 -18.46 10.99
N LYS A 54 3.36 -19.67 11.41
CA LYS A 54 3.40 -20.07 12.82
C LYS A 54 4.84 -20.12 13.36
N GLU A 55 5.77 -20.70 12.62
CA GLU A 55 7.19 -20.74 13.02
C GLU A 55 7.79 -19.34 13.14
N ARG A 56 7.40 -18.42 12.26
CA ARG A 56 7.90 -17.05 12.28
C ARG A 56 7.20 -16.19 13.34
N SER A 57 5.94 -16.44 13.66
CA SER A 57 5.26 -15.77 14.79
C SER A 57 5.91 -16.11 16.13
N ILE A 58 6.35 -17.36 16.31
CA ILE A 58 7.12 -17.79 17.50
C ILE A 58 8.43 -16.99 17.61
N LYS A 59 9.01 -16.55 16.49
CA LYS A 59 10.20 -15.69 16.43
C LYS A 59 9.89 -14.20 16.56
N GLY A 60 8.64 -13.83 16.80
CA GLY A 60 8.20 -12.44 17.00
C GLY A 60 7.61 -11.76 15.76
N GLU A 61 7.35 -12.49 14.66
CA GLU A 61 6.69 -11.90 13.49
C GLU A 61 5.22 -11.52 13.79
N ILE A 62 4.84 -10.33 13.34
CA ILE A 62 3.52 -9.70 13.50
C ILE A 62 3.10 -9.08 12.16
N TRP A 63 1.80 -8.90 11.94
CA TRP A 63 1.24 -8.48 10.64
C TRP A 63 0.44 -7.18 10.78
N MET A 64 0.83 -6.10 10.08
CA MET A 64 0.05 -4.86 10.11
C MET A 64 -1.07 -4.88 9.07
N LEU A 65 -2.26 -4.46 9.45
CA LEU A 65 -3.37 -4.32 8.50
C LEU A 65 -3.15 -3.12 7.58
N ASP A 66 -3.33 -3.30 6.27
CA ASP A 66 -3.42 -2.19 5.32
C ASP A 66 -4.56 -1.25 5.74
N ARG A 67 -4.30 0.06 5.74
CA ARG A 67 -5.21 1.08 6.28
C ARG A 67 -6.58 1.11 5.59
N ASN A 68 -6.67 0.64 4.36
CA ASN A 68 -7.94 0.61 3.63
C ASN A 68 -8.73 -0.69 3.87
N VAL A 69 -8.25 -1.59 4.74
CA VAL A 69 -9.00 -2.77 5.16
C VAL A 69 -9.98 -2.37 6.26
N ASP A 70 -11.19 -2.92 6.21
CA ASP A 70 -12.18 -2.72 7.26
C ASP A 70 -11.59 -3.05 8.64
N ASN A 71 -11.85 -2.15 9.60
CA ASN A 71 -11.30 -2.21 10.95
C ASN A 71 -9.77 -2.12 11.05
N ALA A 72 -9.03 -1.74 10.01
CA ALA A 72 -7.57 -1.56 10.10
C ALA A 72 -7.19 -0.35 10.95
N ILE A 73 -8.00 0.72 10.91
CA ILE A 73 -7.85 1.88 11.76
C ILE A 73 -8.85 1.78 12.90
N LYS A 74 -8.38 2.00 14.12
CA LYS A 74 -9.22 2.03 15.32
C LYS A 74 -8.92 3.25 16.15
N THR A 75 -9.96 3.95 16.59
CA THR A 75 -9.83 5.00 17.60
C THR A 75 -9.89 4.35 18.98
N ILE A 76 -8.90 4.63 19.81
CA ILE A 76 -8.81 4.15 21.18
C ILE A 76 -8.55 5.31 22.14
N GLU A 77 -9.03 5.18 23.36
CA GLU A 77 -8.70 6.12 24.43
C GLU A 77 -7.26 5.93 24.89
N LEU A 78 -6.59 7.00 25.31
CA LEU A 78 -5.21 6.93 25.79
C LEU A 78 -5.03 5.93 26.96
N GLN A 79 -6.05 5.82 27.81
CA GLN A 79 -6.02 5.05 29.06
C GLN A 79 -5.98 3.53 28.87
N ILE A 80 -6.37 3.02 27.70
CA ILE A 80 -6.34 1.57 27.44
C ILE A 80 -4.97 1.09 26.94
N ILE A 81 -4.01 2.00 26.71
CA ILE A 81 -2.63 1.65 26.36
C ILE A 81 -1.90 1.18 27.62
N ILE A 82 -1.45 -0.07 27.60
CA ILE A 82 -0.81 -0.73 28.75
C ILE A 82 0.70 -0.87 28.62
N LYS A 83 1.26 -0.73 27.40
CA LYS A 83 2.71 -0.74 27.18
C LYS A 83 3.12 0.13 26.01
N HIS A 84 4.20 0.87 26.22
CA HIS A 84 4.91 1.64 25.21
C HIS A 84 6.25 0.94 24.91
N ASN A 85 6.66 0.92 23.64
CA ASN A 85 7.89 0.33 23.09
C ASN A 85 7.85 -1.19 22.87
N TYR A 86 7.40 -1.59 21.68
CA TYR A 86 7.91 -2.77 21.00
C TYR A 86 9.22 -2.38 20.29
N THR A 87 10.36 -2.60 20.95
CA THR A 87 11.65 -1.97 20.62
C THR A 87 12.39 -2.56 19.41
N LYS A 88 11.78 -3.47 18.65
CA LYS A 88 12.42 -4.03 17.45
C LYS A 88 11.36 -4.39 16.41
N ILE A 89 11.00 -3.40 15.59
CA ILE A 89 10.15 -3.60 14.43
C ILE A 89 10.94 -3.08 13.23
N LEU A 90 11.59 -3.99 12.49
CA LEU A 90 12.27 -3.67 11.25
C LEU A 90 11.30 -3.74 10.06
N LEU A 91 11.10 -2.60 9.39
CA LEU A 91 10.33 -2.52 8.14
C LEU A 91 11.29 -2.75 6.95
N LYS A 92 11.39 -3.98 6.42
CA LYS A 92 12.17 -4.23 5.18
C LYS A 92 11.32 -3.97 3.95
N LYS A 93 11.61 -2.88 3.24
CA LYS A 93 11.09 -2.63 1.87
C LYS A 93 12.12 -3.16 0.87
N ARG A 94 11.76 -4.15 0.05
CA ARG A 94 12.52 -4.46 -1.17
C ARG A 94 11.87 -3.67 -2.29
N ILE A 95 12.57 -2.65 -2.81
CA ILE A 95 12.23 -2.03 -4.08
C ILE A 95 13.21 -2.64 -5.08
N PRO A 96 12.77 -3.52 -5.99
CA PRO A 96 13.59 -3.91 -7.12
C PRO A 96 13.88 -2.66 -7.95
N GLN A 97 15.15 -2.33 -8.12
CA GLN A 97 15.58 -1.31 -9.07
C GLN A 97 15.23 -1.82 -10.48
N ARG A 98 14.19 -1.26 -11.10
CA ARG A 98 13.92 -1.49 -12.53
C ARG A 98 14.79 -0.55 -13.36
N ASN A 99 15.16 -1.01 -14.55
CA ASN A 99 16.05 -0.30 -15.46
C ASN A 99 15.36 0.98 -15.99
N ILE A 100 15.94 2.15 -15.72
CA ILE A 100 15.32 3.48 -15.96
C ILE A 100 15.09 3.73 -17.46
N GLU A 101 15.90 3.12 -18.32
CA GLU A 101 15.85 3.31 -19.78
C GLU A 101 14.56 2.77 -20.43
N ASN A 102 13.86 1.83 -19.77
CA ASN A 102 12.60 1.28 -20.26
C ASN A 102 11.35 2.03 -19.75
N LEU A 103 11.53 3.15 -19.03
CA LEU A 103 10.42 3.87 -18.38
C LEU A 103 9.72 4.88 -19.29
N ILE A 104 10.33 5.27 -20.40
CA ILE A 104 9.74 6.22 -21.35
C ILE A 104 8.93 5.43 -22.38
N PRO A 105 7.60 5.64 -22.46
CA PRO A 105 6.77 5.00 -23.49
C PRO A 105 7.26 5.37 -24.90
N PRO A 106 7.24 4.44 -25.88
CA PRO A 106 7.65 4.73 -27.25
C PRO A 106 6.88 5.89 -27.90
N ASP A 107 5.64 6.08 -27.46
CA ASP A 107 4.64 7.06 -27.91
C ASP A 107 4.53 8.26 -26.96
N PHE A 108 5.56 8.52 -26.14
CA PHE A 108 5.59 9.57 -25.11
C PHE A 108 5.04 10.93 -25.59
N LYS A 109 5.41 11.35 -26.81
CA LYS A 109 4.99 12.65 -27.35
C LYS A 109 3.49 12.70 -27.64
N GLU A 110 2.91 11.63 -28.17
CA GLU A 110 1.48 11.53 -28.49
C GLU A 110 0.65 11.49 -27.22
N GLN A 111 1.03 10.65 -26.25
CA GLN A 111 0.35 10.57 -24.96
C GLN A 111 0.37 11.89 -24.18
N LEU A 112 1.48 12.63 -24.26
CA LEU A 112 1.63 13.93 -23.62
C LEU A 112 0.72 14.99 -24.25
N GLU A 113 0.54 14.98 -25.58
CA GLU A 113 -0.39 15.91 -26.24
C GLU A 113 -1.86 15.58 -25.91
N LEU A 114 -2.23 14.29 -25.89
CA LEU A 114 -3.56 13.85 -25.44
C LEU A 114 -3.85 14.33 -24.01
N CYS A 115 -2.87 14.19 -23.10
CA CYS A 115 -2.99 14.73 -21.74
C CYS A 115 -3.27 16.23 -21.71
N TYR A 116 -2.66 17.01 -22.60
CA TYR A 116 -2.90 18.44 -22.66
C TYR A 116 -4.32 18.78 -23.14
N GLU A 117 -4.89 17.98 -24.03
CA GLU A 117 -6.28 18.11 -24.48
C GLU A 117 -7.26 17.76 -23.34
N ASP A 118 -6.92 16.75 -22.54
CA ASP A 118 -7.76 16.23 -21.46
C ASP A 118 -7.65 16.99 -20.13
N LEU A 119 -6.66 17.89 -19.97
CA LEU A 119 -6.50 18.74 -18.77
C LEU A 119 -7.74 19.63 -18.48
N GLY A 120 -8.69 19.74 -19.42
CA GLY A 120 -9.98 20.39 -19.24
C GLY A 120 -11.10 19.52 -18.63
N PHE A 121 -10.89 18.22 -18.45
CA PHE A 121 -11.89 17.30 -17.91
C PHE A 121 -11.59 16.92 -16.46
N ASN A 122 -12.47 17.38 -15.55
CA ASN A 122 -12.54 16.84 -14.20
C ASN A 122 -13.11 15.42 -14.28
N SER A 123 -12.25 14.41 -14.37
CA SER A 123 -12.66 13.04 -14.15
C SER A 123 -12.81 12.81 -12.63
N GLU A 124 -14.08 12.75 -12.19
CA GLU A 124 -14.47 12.17 -10.91
C GLU A 124 -14.18 10.66 -10.95
N TYR A 125 -12.91 10.28 -10.84
CA TYR A 125 -12.55 8.92 -10.48
C TYR A 125 -12.92 8.74 -9.00
N ASP A 126 -14.06 8.08 -8.77
CA ASP A 126 -14.58 7.72 -7.44
C ASP A 126 -14.09 6.33 -6.98
N GLU A 127 -13.52 5.52 -7.88
CA GLU A 127 -12.91 4.25 -7.52
C GLU A 127 -11.43 4.38 -7.16
N VAL A 128 -11.03 3.73 -6.06
CA VAL A 128 -9.64 3.64 -5.63
C VAL A 128 -8.89 2.70 -6.57
N SER A 129 -8.16 3.26 -7.52
CA SER A 129 -7.22 2.54 -8.38
C SER A 129 -5.83 2.47 -7.76
N PHE A 130 -5.08 1.41 -8.07
CA PHE A 130 -3.68 1.26 -7.66
C PHE A 130 -2.78 1.38 -8.88
N SER A 131 -1.63 2.02 -8.70
CA SER A 131 -0.64 2.16 -9.77
C SER A 131 0.79 2.14 -9.23
N ILE A 132 1.73 1.75 -10.08
CA ILE A 132 3.16 1.91 -9.83
C ILE A 132 3.59 3.25 -10.44
N VAL A 133 4.02 4.18 -9.59
CA VAL A 133 4.66 5.41 -10.06
C VAL A 133 6.10 5.11 -10.46
N HIS A 134 6.39 5.29 -11.74
CA HIS A 134 7.73 5.10 -12.30
C HIS A 134 8.55 6.37 -12.28
N ALA A 135 7.93 7.47 -12.70
CA ALA A 135 8.62 8.74 -12.85
C ALA A 135 7.69 9.92 -12.57
N LEU A 136 8.31 10.99 -12.07
CA LEU A 136 7.76 12.33 -12.01
C LEU A 136 8.61 13.20 -12.91
N PHE A 137 7.98 13.95 -13.81
CA PHE A 137 8.69 14.85 -14.69
C PHE A 137 7.92 16.16 -14.89
N ARG A 138 8.65 17.19 -15.29
CA ARG A 138 8.10 18.54 -15.51
C ARG A 138 8.23 18.87 -16.99
N HIS A 139 7.14 19.25 -17.63
CA HIS A 139 7.14 19.69 -19.02
C HIS A 139 6.71 21.16 -19.10
N LYS A 140 7.31 21.90 -20.04
CA LYS A 140 6.97 23.29 -20.32
C LYS A 140 6.10 23.34 -21.57
N LYS A 141 4.87 23.82 -21.43
CA LYS A 141 3.99 24.17 -22.56
C LYS A 141 3.77 25.68 -22.52
N ASP A 142 4.17 26.36 -23.60
CA ASP A 142 4.22 27.82 -23.68
C ASP A 142 5.06 28.47 -22.56
N LYS A 143 4.40 29.16 -21.62
CA LYS A 143 5.01 29.82 -20.46
C LYS A 143 4.73 29.10 -19.13
N HIS A 144 3.95 28.02 -19.17
CA HIS A 144 3.54 27.29 -17.99
C HIS A 144 4.34 25.99 -17.87
N TYR A 145 4.64 25.63 -16.63
CA TYR A 145 5.24 24.35 -16.34
C TYR A 145 4.21 23.47 -15.65
N LEU A 146 4.06 22.26 -16.15
CA LEU A 146 3.14 21.27 -15.64
C LEU A 146 3.92 20.03 -15.23
N THR A 147 3.45 19.40 -14.15
CA THR A 147 4.06 18.19 -13.59
C THR A 147 3.23 16.99 -13.99
N PHE A 148 3.91 16.00 -14.54
CA PHE A 148 3.34 14.76 -15.03
C PHE A 148 3.94 13.57 -14.30
N ILE A 149 3.21 12.48 -14.31
CA ILE A 149 3.59 11.18 -13.76
C ILE A 149 3.55 10.13 -14.86
N ILE A 150 4.50 9.20 -14.83
CA ILE A 150 4.45 7.96 -15.62
C ILE A 150 4.06 6.84 -14.66
N ILE A 151 2.98 6.13 -14.97
CA ILE A 151 2.45 5.08 -14.12
C ILE A 151 2.04 3.84 -14.93
N ASP A 152 2.16 2.66 -14.32
CA ASP A 152 1.46 1.45 -14.76
C ASP A 152 0.27 1.20 -13.82
N TRP A 153 -0.90 0.91 -14.38
CA TRP A 153 -2.11 0.65 -13.61
C TRP A 153 -2.23 -0.81 -13.18
N PHE A 154 -2.93 -1.01 -12.07
CA PHE A 154 -3.42 -2.31 -11.65
C PHE A 154 -4.92 -2.40 -11.87
N GLU A 155 -5.34 -3.42 -12.59
CA GLU A 155 -6.74 -3.78 -12.75
C GLU A 155 -7.15 -4.79 -11.68
N SER A 156 -8.31 -4.58 -11.04
CA SER A 156 -8.89 -5.61 -10.19
C SER A 156 -9.27 -6.82 -11.05
N THR A 157 -8.84 -8.02 -10.67
CA THR A 157 -9.33 -9.23 -11.34
C THR A 157 -10.67 -9.71 -10.76
N ASN A 158 -11.18 -9.05 -9.72
CA ASN A 158 -12.30 -9.47 -8.88
C ASN A 158 -12.12 -10.87 -8.25
N GLN A 159 -10.89 -11.41 -8.28
CA GLN A 159 -10.54 -12.65 -7.64
C GLN A 159 -9.79 -12.38 -6.33
N THR A 160 -9.78 -13.38 -5.46
CA THR A 160 -9.00 -13.34 -4.23
C THR A 160 -8.08 -14.54 -4.15
N LYS A 161 -6.87 -14.33 -3.65
CA LYS A 161 -5.95 -15.41 -3.27
C LYS A 161 -5.52 -15.17 -1.83
N LEU A 162 -5.66 -16.21 -1.00
CA LEU A 162 -5.41 -16.09 0.44
C LEU A 162 -6.20 -14.94 1.10
N GLY A 163 -7.46 -14.73 0.71
CA GLY A 163 -8.31 -13.68 1.26
C GLY A 163 -7.87 -12.26 0.90
N CYS A 164 -6.82 -12.11 0.08
CA CYS A 164 -6.34 -10.85 -0.43
C CYS A 164 -6.80 -10.67 -1.89
N PRO A 165 -7.20 -9.45 -2.30
CA PRO A 165 -7.61 -9.20 -3.67
C PRO A 165 -6.43 -9.33 -4.63
N LEU A 166 -6.70 -9.94 -5.77
CA LEU A 166 -5.75 -10.13 -6.85
C LEU A 166 -5.94 -9.01 -7.88
N TYR A 167 -4.81 -8.49 -8.34
CA TYR A 167 -4.72 -7.43 -9.33
C TYR A 167 -3.85 -7.89 -10.49
N ARG A 168 -4.12 -7.35 -11.67
CA ARG A 168 -3.33 -7.54 -12.87
C ARG A 168 -2.58 -6.24 -13.15
N LEU A 169 -1.27 -6.32 -13.30
CA LEU A 169 -0.47 -5.20 -13.80
C LEU A 169 -0.71 -5.06 -15.30
N GLU A 170 -1.22 -3.91 -15.70
CA GLU A 170 -1.43 -3.60 -17.09
C GLU A 170 -0.07 -3.29 -17.75
N THR A 171 0.42 -4.24 -18.56
CA THR A 171 1.73 -4.14 -19.23
C THR A 171 1.60 -3.87 -20.73
N THR A 172 0.38 -3.82 -21.25
CA THR A 172 0.11 -3.52 -22.66
C THR A 172 0.45 -2.06 -22.96
N ASN A 173 1.12 -1.81 -24.09
CA ASN A 173 1.47 -0.46 -24.57
C ASN A 173 0.26 0.36 -25.05
N CYS A 174 -0.97 -0.15 -24.94
CA CYS A 174 -2.16 0.49 -25.49
C CYS A 174 -2.80 1.54 -24.58
N CYS A 175 -2.43 1.59 -23.29
CA CYS A 175 -3.01 2.53 -22.34
C CYS A 175 -2.08 3.73 -22.11
N GLN A 176 -2.68 4.92 -22.04
CA GLN A 176 -1.98 6.16 -21.70
C GLN A 176 -1.28 5.96 -20.35
N LYS A 177 0.04 6.18 -20.31
CA LYS A 177 0.88 6.00 -19.13
C LYS A 177 1.27 7.33 -18.48
N ILE A 178 1.15 8.42 -19.24
CA ILE A 178 1.42 9.79 -18.79
C ILE A 178 0.12 10.38 -18.27
N PHE A 179 0.17 11.01 -17.09
CA PHE A 179 -0.96 11.74 -16.52
C PHE A 179 -0.48 13.00 -15.82
N PRO A 180 -1.33 14.04 -15.67
CA PRO A 180 -1.00 15.14 -14.79
C PRO A 180 -0.95 14.66 -13.33
N VAL A 181 -0.06 15.26 -12.53
CA VAL A 181 0.09 14.89 -11.10
C VAL A 181 -1.20 15.06 -10.30
N SER A 182 -2.12 15.90 -10.77
CA SER A 182 -3.43 16.14 -10.16
C SER A 182 -4.32 14.90 -10.08
N VAL A 183 -4.08 13.87 -10.91
CA VAL A 183 -4.80 12.58 -10.83
C VAL A 183 -4.50 11.85 -9.51
N VAL A 184 -3.37 12.15 -8.87
CA VAL A 184 -3.00 11.54 -7.59
C VAL A 184 -3.66 12.30 -6.44
N LYS A 185 -4.86 11.85 -6.05
CA LYS A 185 -5.61 12.42 -4.92
C LYS A 185 -4.99 12.05 -3.55
N ALA A 186 -4.37 10.88 -3.42
CA ALA A 186 -3.70 10.43 -2.20
C ALA A 186 -2.58 9.43 -2.50
N VAL A 187 -1.40 9.61 -1.88
CA VAL A 187 -0.29 8.65 -1.98
C VAL A 187 -0.29 7.76 -0.74
N ASN A 188 -0.96 6.60 -0.83
CA ASN A 188 -0.85 5.56 0.18
C ASN A 188 0.16 4.50 -0.28
N THR A 189 1.14 4.18 0.57
CA THR A 189 2.04 3.06 0.31
C THR A 189 1.28 1.74 0.46
N VAL A 190 1.02 1.08 -0.67
CA VAL A 190 0.37 -0.24 -0.75
C VAL A 190 1.44 -1.30 -1.03
N HIS A 191 1.25 -2.49 -0.46
CA HIS A 191 2.17 -3.61 -0.65
C HIS A 191 1.55 -4.66 -1.56
N PHE A 192 2.17 -4.91 -2.70
CA PHE A 192 1.80 -5.99 -3.60
C PHE A 192 2.83 -7.13 -3.52
N VAL A 193 2.33 -8.37 -3.56
CA VAL A 193 3.14 -9.59 -3.64
C VAL A 193 2.92 -10.20 -5.01
N HIS A 194 4.00 -10.45 -5.75
CA HIS A 194 3.92 -11.08 -7.06
C HIS A 194 3.38 -12.51 -6.93
N ASN A 195 2.36 -12.86 -7.72
CA ASN A 195 1.64 -14.13 -7.62
C ASN A 195 2.26 -15.20 -8.53
N CYS A 196 3.48 -15.62 -8.25
CA CYS A 196 4.20 -16.62 -9.04
C CYS A 196 3.44 -17.96 -9.08
N LYS A 197 3.43 -18.62 -10.25
CA LYS A 197 2.77 -19.93 -10.44
C LYS A 197 3.59 -21.07 -9.85
N ASP A 198 4.89 -20.87 -9.64
CA ASP A 198 5.86 -21.87 -9.14
C ASP A 198 6.69 -21.32 -7.96
N GLU A 199 7.53 -22.17 -7.36
CA GLU A 199 8.36 -21.86 -6.17
C GLU A 199 9.38 -20.74 -6.38
N GLU A 200 9.68 -20.38 -7.63
CA GLU A 200 10.57 -19.29 -7.98
C GLU A 200 9.93 -18.34 -9.00
N CYS A 201 10.04 -17.03 -8.74
CA CYS A 201 9.67 -16.01 -9.70
C CYS A 201 10.80 -15.89 -10.72
N ILE A 202 10.66 -16.58 -11.85
CA ILE A 202 11.61 -16.48 -12.96
C ILE A 202 11.47 -15.06 -13.55
N GLU A 203 12.54 -14.26 -13.44
CA GLU A 203 12.62 -12.96 -14.11
C GLU A 203 12.34 -13.13 -15.61
N GLY A 204 11.30 -12.47 -16.12
CA GLY A 204 10.90 -12.53 -17.52
C GLY A 204 9.72 -13.46 -17.83
N GLN A 205 9.19 -14.23 -16.87
CA GLN A 205 7.89 -14.87 -17.09
C GLN A 205 6.74 -13.86 -16.90
N PRO A 206 5.78 -13.80 -17.85
CA PRO A 206 4.71 -12.81 -17.90
C PRO A 206 3.60 -13.16 -16.92
N ASN A 207 3.94 -13.26 -15.64
CA ASN A 207 2.92 -13.31 -14.62
C ASN A 207 2.62 -11.87 -14.22
N ASP A 208 1.57 -11.32 -14.81
CA ASP A 208 1.06 -9.98 -14.56
C ASP A 208 0.22 -9.91 -13.28
N LEU A 209 0.07 -11.02 -12.53
CA LEU A 209 -0.79 -11.10 -11.36
C LEU A 209 -0.05 -10.75 -10.07
N TYR A 210 -0.66 -9.87 -9.29
CA TYR A 210 -0.17 -9.35 -8.02
C TYR A 210 -1.24 -9.45 -6.96
N ILE A 211 -0.90 -10.00 -5.80
CA ILE A 211 -1.78 -10.03 -4.62
C ILE A 211 -1.57 -8.73 -3.87
N ARG A 212 -2.61 -7.91 -3.71
CA ARG A 212 -2.55 -6.77 -2.80
C ARG A 212 -2.50 -7.30 -1.38
N ASN A 213 -1.35 -7.17 -0.75
CA ASN A 213 -1.13 -7.70 0.57
C ASN A 213 -1.73 -6.77 1.63
N LEU A 214 -2.92 -7.15 2.08
CA LEU A 214 -3.67 -6.47 3.12
C LEU A 214 -3.07 -6.66 4.53
N TYR A 215 -2.05 -7.50 4.68
CA TYR A 215 -1.50 -7.95 5.96
C TYR A 215 0.03 -7.77 6.07
N PHE A 216 0.68 -7.06 5.15
CA PHE A 216 2.14 -7.08 5.03
C PHE A 216 2.84 -6.34 6.17
N PHE A 217 3.72 -6.99 6.94
CA PHE A 217 5.14 -6.68 7.19
C PHE A 217 5.85 -7.91 7.80
N LYS A 218 7.17 -8.03 7.64
CA LYS A 218 8.03 -8.98 8.38
C LYS A 218 8.74 -8.22 9.50
N ALA A 219 8.29 -8.38 10.75
CA ALA A 219 9.04 -7.91 11.92
C ALA A 219 10.16 -8.93 12.24
N ILE A 220 11.39 -8.45 12.42
CA ILE A 220 12.55 -9.18 12.97
C ILE A 220 13.06 -8.38 14.17
#